data_AF-A0A2M8CBD7-F1
#
_entry.id   AF-A0A2M8CBD7-F1
#
_cell.length_a   1.000
_cell.length_b   1.000
_cell.length_c   1.000
_cell.angle_alpha   90.00
_cell.angle_beta   90.00
_cell.angle_gamma   90.00
#
_symmetry.space_group_name_H-M   'P 1'
#
loop_
_entity.id
_entity.type
_entity.pdbx_description
1 polymer ?
#
loop_
_entity_poly.entity_id
_entity_poly.type
_entity_poly.pdbx_seq_one_letter_code
_entity_poly.pdbx_strand_id
1 'polypeptide(L)'
;MSSFVKQGWAGKINLIYIDPPFFTGADFTVRTKIGDEQIEKEPSIIEERAYKDTWSDGIASYLKYMYERLVLMRELLAENGTIYVHLDWHVGHYVKVMMDEIFGYENFVNEVVWRKTNSPKAQTKGLGTQHDIIFIYEKNVGMCNLNSVYREPDEEYLKSFIHDDHDGKGPYQTTALIAGGVQRTAGRKVFEFRGIKAPWLYSLENLERFWQEGRIYKTKSGYRLKVHLKDISGQIVSDLWVDKEVNPLQGQSQEALTFDTQKPEALLKRIILASSNPGDIVADFFCGSGTTLAVAEKLGRRWIGSDLSKFAIQVTRKRLLDIHHSKDLQNKDRKYDKPARPFELWNIGNYETVYWQERQDEYLTFML
;
A
#
# COMPACT_ATOMS: atom_id res chain seq x y z
N MET A 1 11.38 -17.48 -2.03
CA MET A 1 10.92 -16.81 -3.27
C MET A 1 11.38 -17.57 -4.51
N SER A 2 12.68 -17.83 -4.69
CA SER A 2 13.19 -18.67 -5.80
C SER A 2 12.49 -20.02 -5.92
N SER A 3 12.16 -20.64 -4.80
CA SER A 3 11.33 -21.83 -4.74
C SER A 3 9.94 -21.67 -5.35
N PHE A 4 9.22 -20.60 -5.02
CA PHE A 4 7.91 -20.31 -5.59
C PHE A 4 7.99 -20.21 -7.11
N VAL A 5 9.04 -19.54 -7.64
CA VAL A 5 9.29 -19.46 -9.08
C VAL A 5 9.44 -20.87 -9.67
N LYS A 6 10.30 -21.72 -9.07
CA LYS A 6 10.49 -23.12 -9.52
C LYS A 6 9.22 -23.97 -9.46
N GLN A 7 8.30 -23.65 -8.56
CA GLN A 7 7.01 -24.33 -8.41
C GLN A 7 5.90 -23.76 -9.31
N GLY A 8 6.21 -22.84 -10.23
CA GLY A 8 5.25 -22.30 -11.19
C GLY A 8 4.38 -21.15 -10.65
N TRP A 9 4.80 -20.49 -9.57
CA TRP A 9 4.15 -19.28 -9.06
C TRP A 9 4.58 -17.98 -9.76
N ALA A 10 5.50 -18.06 -10.73
CA ALA A 10 5.83 -16.93 -11.58
C ALA A 10 4.57 -16.40 -12.28
N GLY A 11 4.39 -15.08 -12.31
CA GLY A 11 3.23 -14.48 -12.96
C GLY A 11 1.90 -14.60 -12.21
N LYS A 12 1.88 -14.94 -10.92
CA LYS A 12 0.63 -15.27 -10.20
C LYS A 12 0.20 -14.27 -9.13
N ILE A 13 1.09 -13.40 -8.64
CA ILE A 13 0.80 -12.50 -7.52
C ILE A 13 0.27 -11.16 -8.05
N ASN A 14 -0.92 -10.74 -7.62
CA ASN A 14 -1.54 -9.51 -8.11
C ASN A 14 -1.00 -8.26 -7.42
N LEU A 15 -0.68 -8.37 -6.14
CA LEU A 15 -0.19 -7.26 -5.34
C LEU A 15 0.91 -7.73 -4.40
N ILE A 16 2.06 -7.05 -4.42
CA ILE A 16 3.10 -7.20 -3.41
C ILE A 16 3.17 -5.91 -2.60
N TYR A 17 3.16 -6.01 -1.28
CA TYR A 17 3.55 -4.92 -0.38
C TYR A 17 4.75 -5.38 0.42
N ILE A 18 5.78 -4.53 0.53
CA ILE A 18 6.93 -4.80 1.38
C ILE A 18 7.31 -3.58 2.22
N ASP A 19 7.72 -3.86 3.45
CA ASP A 19 8.27 -2.92 4.42
C ASP A 19 9.64 -3.46 4.87
N PRO A 20 10.65 -3.43 3.98
CA PRO A 20 11.97 -3.95 4.28
C PRO A 20 12.64 -3.15 5.41
N PRO A 21 13.69 -3.69 6.06
CA PRO A 21 14.47 -2.93 7.03
C PRO A 21 15.03 -1.63 6.39
N PHE A 22 15.01 -0.52 7.12
CA PHE A 22 15.40 0.81 6.61
C PHE A 22 16.89 1.17 6.77
N PHE A 23 17.75 0.18 7.07
CA PHE A 23 19.20 0.41 7.25
C PHE A 23 19.54 1.50 8.31
N THR A 24 18.69 1.68 9.31
CA THR A 24 18.84 2.76 10.32
C THR A 24 19.98 2.59 11.33
N GLY A 25 20.70 1.45 11.28
CA GLY A 25 21.75 1.11 12.24
C GLY A 25 21.28 0.85 13.69
N ALA A 26 19.97 0.81 13.93
CA ALA A 26 19.40 0.58 15.26
C ALA A 26 19.17 -0.92 15.51
N ASP A 27 19.57 -1.39 16.70
CA ASP A 27 19.25 -2.72 17.21
C ASP A 27 17.73 -2.81 17.46
N PHE A 28 17.04 -3.68 16.72
CA PHE A 28 15.62 -3.96 16.94
C PHE A 28 15.46 -4.79 18.22
N THR A 29 15.19 -4.11 19.33
CA THR A 29 14.78 -4.77 20.58
C THR A 29 13.29 -5.09 20.51
N VAL A 30 12.90 -6.32 20.84
CA VAL A 30 11.48 -6.73 20.81
C VAL A 30 10.93 -6.68 22.22
N ARG A 31 9.99 -5.77 22.49
CA ARG A 31 9.32 -5.68 23.79
C ARG A 31 8.05 -6.50 23.78
N THR A 32 7.91 -7.47 24.69
CA THR A 32 6.71 -8.31 24.83
C THR A 32 6.14 -8.22 26.24
N LYS A 33 4.80 -8.30 26.38
CA LYS A 33 4.14 -8.53 27.67
C LYS A 33 3.76 -9.99 27.80
N ILE A 34 4.18 -10.62 28.90
CA ILE A 34 3.69 -11.95 29.33
C ILE A 34 3.06 -11.75 30.71
N GLY A 35 1.72 -11.80 30.80
CA GLY A 35 1.00 -11.44 32.02
C GLY A 35 1.11 -9.94 32.34
N ASP A 36 1.33 -9.61 33.61
CA ASP A 36 1.55 -8.22 34.08
C ASP A 36 3.01 -7.75 33.94
N GLU A 37 3.92 -8.64 33.53
CA GLU A 37 5.34 -8.32 33.37
C GLU A 37 5.68 -7.95 31.91
N GLN A 38 6.41 -6.85 31.74
CA GLN A 38 7.05 -6.50 30.48
C GLN A 38 8.41 -7.19 30.43
N ILE A 39 8.58 -8.07 29.43
CA ILE A 39 9.84 -8.74 29.16
C ILE A 39 10.40 -8.12 27.88
N GLU A 40 11.53 -7.43 28.02
CA GLU A 40 12.34 -7.04 26.87
C GLU A 40 13.10 -8.28 26.41
N LYS A 41 12.85 -8.71 25.17
CA LYS A 41 13.58 -9.81 24.56
C LYS A 41 14.63 -9.21 23.64
N GLU A 42 15.89 -9.41 24.00
CA GLU A 42 17.00 -9.14 23.10
C GLU A 42 16.86 -10.03 21.84
N PRO A 43 17.14 -9.49 20.64
CA PRO A 43 17.11 -10.29 19.41
C PRO A 43 17.95 -11.54 19.60
N SER A 44 17.50 -12.68 19.07
CA SER A 44 18.28 -13.91 19.22
C SER A 44 19.68 -13.73 18.61
N ILE A 45 20.70 -14.39 19.16
CA ILE A 45 22.08 -14.35 18.64
C ILE A 45 22.14 -14.62 17.11
N ILE A 46 21.19 -15.41 16.58
CA ILE A 46 21.05 -15.69 15.15
C ILE A 46 20.49 -14.48 14.38
N GLU A 47 19.46 -13.81 14.90
CA GLU A 47 18.88 -12.60 14.29
C GLU A 47 19.86 -11.42 14.37
N GLU A 48 20.51 -11.22 15.52
CA GLU A 48 21.49 -10.15 15.72
C GLU A 48 22.73 -10.36 14.84
N ARG A 49 23.27 -11.58 14.76
CA ARG A 49 24.36 -11.90 13.83
C ARG A 49 23.93 -11.79 12.37
N ALA A 50 22.74 -12.26 11.99
CA ALA A 50 22.27 -12.15 10.61
C ALA A 50 22.14 -10.69 10.17
N TYR A 51 21.58 -9.81 11.01
CA TYR A 51 21.48 -8.38 10.68
C TYR A 51 22.85 -7.67 10.74
N LYS A 52 23.71 -7.95 11.73
CA LYS A 52 25.06 -7.37 11.80
C LYS A 52 25.97 -7.84 10.66
N ASP A 53 25.94 -9.12 10.30
CA ASP A 53 26.72 -9.69 9.20
C ASP A 53 26.20 -9.24 7.83
N THR A 54 24.88 -9.07 7.65
CA THR A 54 24.32 -8.60 6.36
C THR A 54 24.72 -7.16 6.03
N TRP A 55 25.00 -6.34 7.04
CA TRP A 55 25.30 -4.90 6.88
C TRP A 55 26.77 -4.53 7.13
N SER A 56 27.66 -5.51 7.28
CA SER A 56 29.08 -5.26 7.60
C SER A 56 29.78 -4.37 6.57
N ASP A 57 29.40 -4.46 5.28
CA ASP A 57 29.99 -3.65 4.20
C ASP A 57 29.15 -2.41 3.84
N GLY A 58 28.26 -2.00 4.75
CA GLY A 58 27.48 -0.77 4.61
C GLY A 58 26.30 -0.88 3.63
N ILE A 59 25.93 0.26 3.02
CA ILE A 59 24.77 0.38 2.13
C ILE A 59 24.90 -0.51 0.87
N ALA A 60 26.11 -0.85 0.43
CA ALA A 60 26.30 -1.71 -0.74
C ALA A 60 25.71 -3.12 -0.53
N SER A 61 25.93 -3.71 0.65
CA SER A 61 25.32 -4.99 1.01
C SER A 61 23.80 -4.89 1.12
N TYR A 62 23.27 -3.74 1.55
CA TYR A 62 21.83 -3.41 1.51
C TYR A 62 21.25 -3.45 0.13
N LEU A 63 21.90 -2.75 -0.79
CA LEU A 63 21.41 -2.70 -2.14
C LEU A 63 21.48 -4.06 -2.81
N LYS A 64 22.56 -4.84 -2.58
CA LYS A 64 22.64 -6.22 -3.07
C LYS A 64 21.53 -7.12 -2.50
N TYR A 65 21.32 -7.07 -1.18
CA TYR A 65 20.25 -7.81 -0.50
C TYR A 65 18.86 -7.50 -1.07
N MET A 66 18.58 -6.23 -1.33
CA MET A 66 17.30 -5.80 -1.90
C MET A 66 17.17 -6.17 -3.38
N TYR A 67 18.23 -6.02 -4.17
CA TYR A 67 18.24 -6.33 -5.60
C TYR A 67 17.80 -7.77 -5.87
N GLU A 68 18.47 -8.74 -5.22
CA GLU A 68 18.18 -10.17 -5.37
C GLU A 68 16.71 -10.51 -5.09
N ARG A 69 16.11 -9.80 -4.14
CA ARG A 69 14.71 -10.00 -3.73
C ARG A 69 13.74 -9.33 -4.69
N LEU A 70 14.01 -8.10 -5.09
CA LEU A 70 13.16 -7.34 -6.00
C LEU A 70 13.08 -7.99 -7.39
N VAL A 71 14.17 -8.58 -7.89
CA VAL A 71 14.17 -9.38 -9.12
C VAL A 71 13.17 -10.54 -9.02
N LEU A 72 13.25 -11.32 -7.93
CA LEU A 72 12.33 -12.44 -7.71
C LEU A 72 10.88 -11.98 -7.53
N MET A 73 10.65 -10.85 -6.84
CA MET A 73 9.30 -10.28 -6.70
C MET A 73 8.72 -9.88 -8.04
N ARG A 74 9.53 -9.29 -8.94
CA ARG A 74 9.10 -8.97 -10.31
C ARG A 74 8.70 -10.22 -11.09
N GLU A 75 9.44 -11.32 -10.95
CA GLU A 75 9.09 -12.60 -11.60
C GLU A 75 7.76 -13.18 -11.07
N LEU A 76 7.51 -13.05 -9.76
CA LEU A 76 6.31 -13.58 -9.11
C LEU A 76 5.05 -12.75 -9.41
N LEU A 77 5.19 -11.45 -9.70
CA LEU A 77 4.06 -10.59 -10.06
C LEU A 77 3.36 -11.06 -11.33
N ALA A 78 2.02 -11.00 -11.34
CA ALA A 78 1.20 -11.13 -12.52
C ALA A 78 1.46 -9.98 -13.52
N GLU A 79 1.10 -10.19 -14.79
CA GLU A 79 1.32 -9.19 -15.85
C GLU A 79 0.62 -7.85 -15.59
N ASN A 80 -0.51 -7.88 -14.87
CA ASN A 80 -1.25 -6.71 -14.39
C ASN A 80 -0.99 -6.38 -12.92
N GLY A 81 0.04 -6.98 -12.33
CA GLY A 81 0.35 -6.87 -10.92
C GLY A 81 1.09 -5.58 -10.55
N THR A 82 1.01 -5.21 -9.27
CA THR A 82 1.70 -4.04 -8.72
C THR A 82 2.51 -4.38 -7.49
N ILE A 83 3.57 -3.62 -7.23
CA ILE A 83 4.38 -3.68 -6.02
C ILE A 83 4.43 -2.33 -5.32
N TYR A 84 4.29 -2.36 -4.00
CA TYR A 84 4.42 -1.24 -3.09
C TYR A 84 5.65 -1.45 -2.21
N VAL A 85 6.60 -0.51 -2.25
CA VAL A 85 7.84 -0.58 -1.47
C VAL A 85 7.90 0.59 -0.49
N HIS A 86 7.68 0.30 0.78
CA HIS A 86 7.69 1.29 1.88
C HIS A 86 9.12 1.52 2.36
N LEU A 87 9.58 2.76 2.34
CA LEU A 87 10.96 3.14 2.68
C LEU A 87 11.00 4.48 3.43
N ASP A 88 12.09 4.69 4.16
CA ASP A 88 12.44 6.01 4.66
C ASP A 88 13.47 6.73 3.78
N TRP A 89 13.85 7.93 4.21
CA TRP A 89 14.77 8.80 3.49
C TRP A 89 16.21 8.26 3.35
N HIS A 90 16.65 7.31 4.18
CA HIS A 90 18.03 6.80 4.15
C HIS A 90 18.28 6.00 2.87
N VAL A 91 17.29 5.20 2.45
CA VAL A 91 17.44 4.24 1.35
C VAL A 91 16.50 4.49 0.17
N GLY A 92 15.46 5.32 0.35
CA GLY A 92 14.41 5.58 -0.66
C GLY A 92 14.95 5.84 -2.06
N HIS A 93 15.85 6.80 -2.22
CA HIS A 93 16.36 7.18 -3.54
C HIS A 93 17.23 6.10 -4.19
N TYR A 94 18.00 5.34 -3.39
CA TYR A 94 18.83 4.25 -3.92
C TYR A 94 17.97 3.08 -4.39
N VAL A 95 16.95 2.72 -3.62
CA VAL A 95 16.00 1.67 -4.01
C VAL A 95 15.15 2.13 -5.20
N LYS A 96 14.79 3.41 -5.31
CA LYS A 96 14.08 3.93 -6.48
C LYS A 96 14.85 3.70 -7.79
N VAL A 97 16.13 4.06 -7.81
CA VAL A 97 16.99 3.84 -8.99
C VAL A 97 17.12 2.36 -9.31
N MET A 98 17.28 1.52 -8.27
CA MET A 98 17.30 0.08 -8.43
C MET A 98 15.99 -0.48 -9.00
N MET A 99 14.85 0.02 -8.53
CA MET A 99 13.55 -0.37 -9.07
C MET A 99 13.37 0.07 -10.52
N ASP A 100 13.90 1.24 -10.92
CA ASP A 100 13.90 1.66 -12.34
C ASP A 100 14.69 0.68 -13.22
N GLU A 101 15.82 0.14 -12.73
CA GLU A 101 16.57 -0.89 -13.44
C GLU A 101 15.81 -2.22 -13.53
N ILE A 102 15.26 -2.69 -12.41
CA ILE A 102 14.61 -4.01 -12.33
C ILE A 102 13.25 -4.02 -13.03
N PHE A 103 12.42 -3.02 -12.75
CA PHE A 103 11.04 -2.93 -13.23
C PHE A 103 10.92 -2.17 -14.55
N GLY A 104 11.84 -1.25 -14.85
CA GLY A 104 11.71 -0.30 -15.97
C GLY A 104 11.16 1.05 -15.48
N TYR A 105 11.77 2.14 -15.92
CA TYR A 105 11.39 3.50 -15.55
C TYR A 105 9.93 3.83 -15.94
N GLU A 106 9.50 3.33 -17.10
CA GLU A 106 8.14 3.50 -17.62
C GLU A 106 7.07 2.79 -16.79
N ASN A 107 7.46 1.83 -15.96
CA ASN A 107 6.56 1.07 -15.09
C ASN A 107 6.42 1.69 -13.70
N PHE A 108 7.05 2.84 -13.47
CA PHE A 108 6.82 3.64 -12.27
C PHE A 108 5.44 4.29 -12.31
N VAL A 109 4.61 3.97 -11.32
CA VAL A 109 3.21 4.43 -11.27
C VAL A 109 3.10 5.71 -10.46
N ASN A 110 3.59 5.71 -9.22
CA ASN A 110 3.46 6.86 -8.33
C ASN A 110 4.39 6.78 -7.10
N GLU A 111 4.56 7.91 -6.42
CA GLU A 111 5.20 8.04 -5.12
C GLU A 111 4.17 8.50 -4.08
N VAL A 112 3.93 7.72 -3.05
CA VAL A 112 3.03 8.10 -1.95
C VAL A 112 3.82 8.61 -0.76
N VAL A 113 3.42 9.77 -0.24
CA VAL A 113 3.95 10.33 1.01
C VAL A 113 3.00 9.98 2.14
N TRP A 114 3.44 9.15 3.09
CA TRP A 114 2.64 8.73 4.24
C TRP A 114 3.14 9.36 5.53
N ARG A 115 2.25 9.98 6.31
CA ARG A 115 2.61 10.55 7.63
C ARG A 115 2.78 9.45 8.67
N LYS A 116 4.04 9.20 9.05
CA LYS A 116 4.42 8.19 10.06
C LYS A 116 4.40 8.69 11.51
N THR A 117 4.38 10.01 11.72
CA THR A 117 4.23 10.61 13.07
C THR A 117 3.32 11.84 13.03
N ASN A 118 2.46 11.98 14.04
CA ASN A 118 1.53 13.13 14.14
C ASN A 118 2.25 14.46 14.36
N SER A 119 3.42 14.45 14.99
CA SER A 119 4.21 15.64 15.26
C SER A 119 5.70 15.32 15.11
N PRO A 120 6.52 16.29 14.64
CA PRO A 120 7.96 16.12 14.62
C PRO A 120 8.46 15.98 16.07
N LYS A 121 9.57 15.30 16.28
CA LYS A 121 10.18 15.18 17.61
C LYS A 121 10.67 16.57 18.03
N ALA A 122 10.23 17.05 19.19
CA ALA A 122 10.60 18.37 19.71
C ALA A 122 12.12 18.52 19.90
N GLN A 123 12.84 17.41 20.06
CA GLN A 123 14.29 17.35 20.23
C GLN A 123 15.07 17.40 18.90
N THR A 124 14.39 17.38 17.75
CA THR A 124 15.08 17.41 16.46
C THR A 124 15.72 18.77 16.21
N LYS A 125 16.99 18.78 15.80
CA LYS A 125 17.63 19.97 15.24
C LYS A 125 17.20 20.15 13.79
N GLY A 126 16.64 21.31 13.45
CA GLY A 126 16.16 21.60 12.10
C GLY A 126 14.75 21.05 11.82
N LEU A 127 14.54 20.49 10.63
CA LEU A 127 13.25 19.98 10.20
C LEU A 127 13.10 18.50 10.60
N GLY A 128 12.16 18.21 11.49
CA GLY A 128 11.88 16.84 11.91
C GLY A 128 11.21 16.01 10.82
N THR A 129 11.70 14.77 10.62
CA THR A 129 11.10 13.82 9.69
C THR A 129 9.76 13.31 10.23
N GLN A 130 8.71 13.42 9.42
CA GLN A 130 7.34 12.98 9.78
C GLN A 130 6.71 12.02 8.78
N HIS A 131 7.40 11.73 7.69
CA HIS A 131 6.86 10.89 6.64
C HIS A 131 7.84 9.79 6.24
N ASP A 132 7.26 8.75 5.66
CA ASP A 132 7.93 7.74 4.86
C ASP A 132 7.37 7.83 3.44
N ILE A 133 8.10 7.21 2.49
CA ILE A 133 7.74 7.16 1.08
C ILE A 133 7.33 5.72 0.74
N ILE A 134 6.31 5.57 -0.10
CA ILE A 134 5.89 4.28 -0.65
C ILE A 134 5.92 4.38 -2.16
N PHE A 135 6.87 3.69 -2.80
CA PHE A 135 6.93 3.61 -4.25
C PHE A 135 5.95 2.58 -4.79
N ILE A 136 5.30 2.93 -5.91
CA ILE A 136 4.37 2.05 -6.61
C ILE A 136 4.93 1.78 -8.01
N TYR A 137 5.11 0.51 -8.33
CA TYR A 137 5.44 0.04 -9.67
C TYR A 137 4.39 -0.95 -10.16
N GLU A 138 4.11 -0.91 -11.45
CA GLU A 138 3.44 -2.01 -12.14
C GLU A 138 4.47 -2.96 -12.76
N LYS A 139 4.05 -4.18 -13.14
CA LYS A 139 4.93 -5.10 -13.86
C LYS A 139 5.13 -4.69 -15.32
N ASN A 140 4.04 -4.30 -15.98
CA ASN A 140 4.02 -3.88 -17.38
C ASN A 140 3.15 -2.64 -17.56
N VAL A 141 3.68 -1.68 -18.31
CA VAL A 141 3.10 -0.34 -18.46
C VAL A 141 1.66 -0.40 -18.97
N GLY A 142 0.77 0.28 -18.27
CA GLY A 142 -0.64 0.41 -18.63
C GLY A 142 -1.46 -0.86 -18.48
N MET A 143 -0.96 -1.88 -17.78
CA MET A 143 -1.69 -3.12 -17.52
C MET A 143 -2.22 -3.21 -16.08
N CYS A 144 -1.75 -2.36 -15.16
CA CYS A 144 -2.15 -2.45 -13.75
C CYS A 144 -3.64 -2.21 -13.51
N ASN A 145 -4.17 -2.92 -12.51
CA ASN A 145 -5.52 -2.70 -11.99
C ASN A 145 -5.47 -1.67 -10.86
N LEU A 146 -5.72 -0.39 -11.18
CA LEU A 146 -5.86 0.67 -10.17
C LEU A 146 -7.32 1.03 -9.94
N ASN A 147 -7.79 0.79 -8.72
CA ASN A 147 -9.10 1.14 -8.23
C ASN A 147 -9.08 2.54 -7.61
N SER A 148 -10.15 3.30 -7.83
CA SER A 148 -10.36 4.54 -7.07
C SER A 148 -10.66 4.21 -5.61
N VAL A 149 -9.89 4.80 -4.69
CA VAL A 149 -10.11 4.69 -3.25
C VAL A 149 -10.65 6.00 -2.72
N TYR A 150 -11.68 5.91 -1.89
CA TYR A 150 -12.33 7.04 -1.25
C TYR A 150 -12.07 6.99 0.26
N ARG A 151 -11.93 8.17 0.84
CA ARG A 151 -11.94 8.40 2.28
C ARG A 151 -13.20 9.13 2.69
N GLU A 152 -13.51 9.08 3.97
CA GLU A 152 -14.57 9.89 4.54
C GLU A 152 -14.28 11.38 4.30
N PRO A 153 -15.24 12.14 3.76
CA PRO A 153 -15.13 13.59 3.62
C PRO A 153 -14.73 14.27 4.93
N ASP A 154 -13.60 14.97 4.93
CA ASP A 154 -13.22 15.81 6.07
C ASP A 154 -14.02 17.13 6.12
N GLU A 155 -13.99 17.81 7.26
CA GLU A 155 -14.73 19.07 7.44
C GLU A 155 -14.34 20.16 6.44
N GLU A 156 -13.08 20.17 6.00
CA GLU A 156 -12.58 21.14 5.02
C GLU A 156 -13.15 20.87 3.63
N TYR A 157 -13.20 19.60 3.24
CA TYR A 157 -13.84 19.17 2.00
C TYR A 157 -15.34 19.43 2.03
N LEU A 158 -16.03 19.18 3.15
CA LEU A 158 -17.46 19.47 3.28
C LEU A 158 -17.78 20.96 3.15
N LYS A 159 -16.87 21.85 3.58
CA LYS A 159 -17.02 23.31 3.42
C LYS A 159 -17.01 23.77 1.96
N SER A 160 -16.59 22.94 1.00
CA SER A 160 -16.66 23.32 -0.43
C SER A 160 -18.06 23.24 -1.02
N PHE A 161 -18.98 22.53 -0.37
CA PHE A 161 -20.38 22.35 -0.81
C PHE A 161 -21.25 23.53 -0.40
N ILE A 162 -20.93 24.71 -0.93
CA ILE A 162 -21.50 26.00 -0.52
C ILE A 162 -22.78 26.40 -1.27
N HIS A 163 -23.10 25.72 -2.37
CA HIS A 163 -24.22 26.11 -3.23
C HIS A 163 -25.41 25.16 -3.02
N ASP A 164 -26.62 25.69 -3.13
CA ASP A 164 -27.86 24.92 -3.18
C ASP A 164 -28.83 25.65 -4.12
N ASP A 165 -29.40 24.93 -5.09
CA ASP A 165 -30.42 25.49 -5.99
C ASP A 165 -31.82 25.41 -5.36
N HIS A 166 -31.94 24.79 -4.18
CA HIS A 166 -33.20 24.47 -3.49
C HIS A 166 -34.16 23.62 -4.34
N ASP A 167 -33.60 22.75 -5.19
CA ASP A 167 -34.32 21.82 -6.08
C ASP A 167 -34.54 20.44 -5.44
N GLY A 168 -34.26 20.30 -4.14
CA GLY A 168 -34.32 19.04 -3.40
C GLY A 168 -33.13 18.11 -3.61
N LYS A 169 -32.10 18.50 -4.40
CA LYS A 169 -30.87 17.72 -4.54
C LYS A 169 -29.83 18.01 -3.47
N GLY A 170 -30.02 19.07 -2.69
CA GLY A 170 -29.16 19.45 -1.58
C GLY A 170 -27.84 20.08 -2.05
N PRO A 171 -26.92 20.33 -1.10
CA PRO A 171 -25.76 21.16 -1.34
C PRO A 171 -24.80 20.54 -2.37
N TYR A 172 -24.18 21.38 -3.18
CA TYR A 172 -23.22 21.02 -4.21
C TYR A 172 -21.99 21.92 -4.19
N GLN A 173 -20.89 21.36 -4.66
CA GLN A 173 -19.70 22.12 -5.05
C GLN A 173 -19.63 22.22 -6.57
N THR A 174 -18.79 23.12 -7.08
CA THR A 174 -18.55 23.22 -8.52
C THR A 174 -17.14 22.77 -8.87
N THR A 175 -17.01 21.90 -9.87
CA THR A 175 -15.72 21.48 -10.42
C THR A 175 -15.51 22.02 -11.84
N ALA A 176 -14.25 22.09 -12.28
CA ALA A 176 -13.91 22.58 -13.60
C ALA A 176 -14.47 21.66 -14.70
N LEU A 177 -14.95 22.26 -15.79
CA LEU A 177 -15.26 21.55 -17.06
C LEU A 177 -14.22 21.83 -18.15
N ILE A 178 -13.39 22.86 -17.95
CA ILE A 178 -12.37 23.29 -18.89
C ILE A 178 -11.00 22.98 -18.29
N ALA A 179 -10.12 22.35 -19.07
CA ALA A 179 -8.75 22.09 -18.66
C ALA A 179 -7.99 23.42 -18.52
N GLY A 180 -7.40 23.65 -17.34
CA GLY A 180 -6.57 24.83 -17.06
C GLY A 180 -5.08 24.47 -17.00
N GLY A 181 -4.23 25.36 -17.50
CA GLY A 181 -2.77 25.25 -17.46
C GLY A 181 -2.16 24.53 -18.66
N VAL A 182 -1.02 25.05 -19.14
CA VAL A 182 -0.36 24.66 -20.40
C VAL A 182 -0.09 23.15 -20.53
N GLN A 183 0.37 22.51 -19.46
CA GLN A 183 0.63 21.07 -19.44
C GLN A 183 -0.64 20.21 -19.54
N ARG A 184 -1.77 20.70 -19.01
CA ARG A 184 -3.06 19.99 -19.05
C ARG A 184 -3.80 20.23 -20.36
N THR A 185 -3.43 21.22 -21.15
CA THR A 185 -4.04 21.49 -22.45
C THR A 185 -3.30 20.87 -23.63
N ALA A 186 -2.02 20.54 -23.46
CA ALA A 186 -1.22 19.91 -24.51
C ALA A 186 -1.88 18.60 -25.01
N GLY A 187 -2.18 18.53 -26.31
CA GLY A 187 -2.78 17.36 -26.96
C GLY A 187 -4.28 17.16 -26.74
N ARG A 188 -4.96 17.99 -25.93
CA ARG A 188 -6.43 17.90 -25.77
C ARG A 188 -7.15 18.52 -26.96
N LYS A 189 -8.21 17.85 -27.41
CA LYS A 189 -9.10 18.39 -28.47
C LYS A 189 -9.82 19.62 -27.95
N VAL A 190 -9.65 20.74 -28.64
CA VAL A 190 -10.43 21.96 -28.41
C VAL A 190 -11.66 21.92 -29.30
N PHE A 191 -12.84 22.04 -28.70
CA PHE A 191 -14.09 22.06 -29.44
C PHE A 191 -15.07 23.06 -28.83
N GLU A 192 -16.10 23.41 -29.60
CA GLU A 192 -17.13 24.36 -29.17
C GLU A 192 -18.27 23.62 -28.47
N PHE A 193 -18.71 24.17 -27.34
CA PHE A 193 -19.92 23.76 -26.65
C PHE A 193 -20.68 25.00 -26.19
N ARG A 194 -21.91 25.15 -26.71
CA ARG A 194 -22.86 26.23 -26.37
C ARG A 194 -22.21 27.64 -26.46
N GLY A 195 -21.44 27.90 -27.52
CA GLY A 195 -20.80 29.20 -27.76
C GLY A 195 -19.46 29.41 -27.06
N ILE A 196 -18.93 28.39 -26.36
CA ILE A 196 -17.61 28.44 -25.73
C ILE A 196 -16.69 27.41 -26.38
N LYS A 197 -15.62 27.89 -27.01
CA LYS A 197 -14.55 27.05 -27.57
C LYS A 197 -13.44 26.86 -26.55
N ALA A 198 -13.31 25.64 -26.05
CA ALA A 198 -12.41 25.33 -24.95
C ALA A 198 -11.86 23.89 -25.04
N PRO A 199 -10.74 23.62 -24.35
CA PRO A 199 -10.24 22.28 -24.11
C PRO A 199 -11.06 21.62 -22.99
N TRP A 200 -12.22 21.07 -23.35
CA TRP A 200 -13.12 20.46 -22.37
C TRP A 200 -12.53 19.19 -21.73
N LEU A 201 -12.81 18.99 -20.44
CA LEU A 201 -12.40 17.81 -19.67
C LEU A 201 -13.25 16.57 -19.99
N TYR A 202 -14.41 16.77 -20.61
CA TYR A 202 -15.38 15.72 -20.94
C TYR A 202 -15.72 15.76 -22.43
N SER A 203 -16.20 14.64 -22.97
CA SER A 203 -16.72 14.56 -24.33
C SER A 203 -17.96 15.44 -24.51
N LEU A 204 -18.25 15.85 -25.75
CA LEU A 204 -19.45 16.62 -26.09
C LEU A 204 -20.74 15.91 -25.62
N GLU A 205 -20.81 14.60 -25.76
CA GLU A 205 -21.92 13.77 -25.28
C GLU A 205 -22.15 13.91 -23.77
N ASN A 206 -21.08 13.80 -22.98
CA ASN A 206 -21.16 13.95 -21.52
C ASN A 206 -21.56 15.39 -21.13
N LEU A 207 -21.04 16.40 -21.83
CA LEU A 207 -21.41 17.80 -21.60
C LEU A 207 -22.89 18.06 -21.88
N GLU A 208 -23.42 17.51 -22.97
CA GLU A 208 -24.84 17.63 -23.31
C GLU A 208 -25.71 16.87 -22.31
N ARG A 209 -25.29 15.68 -21.85
CA ARG A 209 -25.97 14.97 -20.77
C ARG A 209 -26.02 15.81 -19.48
N PHE A 210 -24.88 16.38 -19.05
CA PHE A 210 -24.85 17.24 -17.86
C PHE A 210 -25.73 18.47 -18.00
N TRP A 211 -25.84 19.02 -19.21
CA TRP A 211 -26.74 20.14 -19.50
C TRP A 211 -28.21 19.75 -19.31
N GLN A 212 -28.62 18.62 -19.91
CA GLN A 212 -29.97 18.08 -19.79
C GLN A 212 -30.34 17.72 -18.34
N GLU A 213 -29.38 17.19 -17.57
CA GLU A 213 -29.54 16.87 -16.14
C GLU A 213 -29.56 18.11 -15.22
N GLY A 214 -29.33 19.32 -15.76
CA GLY A 214 -29.26 20.55 -14.97
C GLY A 214 -28.00 20.66 -14.10
N ARG A 215 -26.96 19.88 -14.41
CA ARG A 215 -25.70 19.81 -13.65
C ARG A 215 -24.67 20.85 -14.10
N ILE A 216 -25.02 21.76 -14.99
CA ILE A 216 -24.13 22.83 -15.44
C ILE A 216 -24.37 24.07 -14.59
N TYR A 217 -23.31 24.53 -13.91
CA TYR A 217 -23.27 25.81 -13.24
C TYR A 217 -22.67 26.86 -14.18
N LYS A 218 -23.41 27.92 -14.47
CA LYS A 218 -22.98 29.01 -15.35
C LYS A 218 -22.18 30.05 -14.55
N THR A 219 -21.01 30.42 -15.05
CA THR A 219 -20.21 31.53 -14.53
C THR A 219 -20.14 32.66 -15.56
N LYS A 220 -19.59 33.81 -15.18
CA LYS A 220 -19.37 34.93 -16.12
C LYS A 220 -18.46 34.55 -17.30
N SER A 221 -17.55 33.60 -17.10
CA SER A 221 -16.50 33.22 -18.06
C SER A 221 -16.66 31.81 -18.63
N GLY A 222 -17.70 31.06 -18.24
CA GLY A 222 -18.04 29.79 -18.86
C GLY A 222 -18.85 28.85 -17.99
N TYR A 223 -18.51 27.56 -18.03
CA TYR A 223 -19.29 26.50 -17.39
C TYR A 223 -18.47 25.71 -16.39
N ARG A 224 -19.12 25.32 -15.29
CA ARG A 224 -18.61 24.40 -14.27
C ARG A 224 -19.62 23.27 -14.06
N LEU A 225 -19.16 22.14 -13.53
CA LEU A 225 -20.02 20.99 -13.22
C LEU A 225 -20.45 21.06 -11.75
N LYS A 226 -21.75 20.92 -11.50
CA LYS A 226 -22.34 20.73 -10.17
C LYS A 226 -22.09 19.29 -9.73
N VAL A 227 -21.51 19.14 -8.55
CA VAL A 227 -21.28 17.85 -7.88
C VAL A 227 -21.96 17.91 -6.53
N HIS A 228 -23.11 17.23 -6.40
CA HIS A 228 -23.88 17.23 -5.16
C HIS A 228 -23.24 16.32 -4.12
N LEU A 229 -23.35 16.71 -2.85
CA LEU A 229 -22.80 15.96 -1.71
C LEU A 229 -23.40 14.55 -1.61
N LYS A 230 -24.68 14.40 -1.94
CA LYS A 230 -25.37 13.10 -1.91
C LYS A 230 -24.93 12.14 -3.03
N ASP A 231 -24.30 12.65 -4.09
CA ASP A 231 -23.94 11.86 -5.27
C ASP A 231 -22.47 11.38 -5.21
N ILE A 232 -21.70 11.77 -4.19
CA ILE A 232 -20.31 11.35 -4.03
C ILE A 232 -20.21 10.11 -3.12
N SER A 233 -19.37 9.17 -3.52
CA SER A 233 -19.04 7.98 -2.70
C SER A 233 -18.08 8.28 -1.55
N GLY A 234 -17.52 9.50 -1.52
CA GLY A 234 -16.51 9.96 -0.57
C GLY A 234 -15.52 10.91 -1.23
N GLN A 235 -14.49 11.30 -0.49
CA GLN A 235 -13.40 12.12 -1.00
C GLN A 235 -12.35 11.22 -1.66
N ILE A 236 -11.99 11.50 -2.92
CA ILE A 236 -10.95 10.73 -3.62
C ILE A 236 -9.61 10.89 -2.88
N VAL A 237 -8.92 9.77 -2.67
CA VAL A 237 -7.59 9.72 -2.06
C VAL A 237 -6.52 10.06 -3.10
N SER A 238 -5.60 10.97 -2.76
CA SER A 238 -4.42 11.28 -3.58
C SER A 238 -3.19 10.49 -3.12
N ASP A 239 -2.02 10.85 -3.63
CA ASP A 239 -0.68 10.41 -3.21
C ASP A 239 -0.20 10.97 -1.86
N LEU A 240 -0.94 11.91 -1.24
CA LEU A 240 -0.58 12.54 0.02
C LEU A 240 -1.42 11.99 1.17
N TRP A 241 -0.89 10.98 1.87
CA TRP A 241 -1.58 10.24 2.92
C TRP A 241 -1.28 10.81 4.31
N VAL A 242 -1.86 11.99 4.55
CA VAL A 242 -1.74 12.76 5.80
C VAL A 242 -3.07 12.87 6.55
N ASP A 243 -4.08 12.14 6.12
CA ASP A 243 -5.39 12.11 6.78
C ASP A 243 -5.41 11.20 8.02
N LYS A 244 -6.44 11.38 8.84
CA LYS A 244 -6.57 10.68 10.12
C LYS A 244 -6.87 9.18 9.98
N GLU A 245 -7.40 8.73 8.84
CA GLU A 245 -7.79 7.33 8.68
C GLU A 245 -6.59 6.40 8.66
N VAL A 246 -5.48 6.84 8.07
CA VAL A 246 -4.24 6.07 7.92
C VAL A 246 -3.14 6.54 8.87
N ASN A 247 -3.51 7.21 9.97
CA ASN A 247 -2.53 7.63 10.97
C ASN A 247 -1.74 6.42 11.52
N PRO A 248 -0.49 6.66 11.97
CA PRO A 248 0.33 5.62 12.58
C PRO A 248 -0.34 5.07 13.84
N LEU A 249 -0.01 3.82 14.17
CA LEU A 249 -0.55 3.18 15.37
C LEU A 249 -0.17 3.96 16.62
N GLN A 250 -1.16 4.13 17.50
CA GLN A 250 -0.96 4.62 18.86
C GLN A 250 -1.00 3.43 19.82
N GLY A 251 -0.27 3.50 20.94
CA GLY A 251 -0.14 2.36 21.85
C GLY A 251 -1.45 1.81 22.46
N GLN A 252 -2.54 2.59 22.42
CA GLN A 252 -3.87 2.17 22.87
C GLN A 252 -4.78 1.66 21.73
N SER A 253 -4.26 1.52 20.51
CA SER A 253 -5.05 1.06 19.36
C SER A 253 -5.48 -0.39 19.59
N GLN A 254 -6.75 -0.71 19.30
CA GLN A 254 -7.27 -2.07 19.50
C GLN A 254 -6.60 -3.13 18.62
N GLU A 255 -5.98 -2.72 17.52
CA GLU A 255 -5.20 -3.60 16.63
C GLU A 255 -3.71 -3.69 17.01
N ALA A 256 -3.26 -2.94 18.02
CA ALA A 256 -1.86 -2.89 18.40
C ALA A 256 -1.42 -4.23 18.98
N LEU A 257 -0.34 -4.77 18.43
CA LEU A 257 0.38 -5.93 18.94
C LEU A 257 1.67 -5.46 19.63
N THR A 258 2.30 -6.35 20.39
CA THR A 258 3.64 -6.14 20.94
C THR A 258 4.70 -6.37 19.85
N PHE A 259 4.61 -5.58 18.77
CA PHE A 259 5.51 -5.63 17.63
C PHE A 259 5.80 -4.20 17.16
N ASP A 260 7.01 -3.72 17.42
CA ASP A 260 7.34 -2.29 17.39
C ASP A 260 7.18 -1.62 16.02
N THR A 261 7.40 -2.37 14.94
CA THR A 261 7.32 -1.86 13.57
C THR A 261 5.98 -2.13 12.88
N GLN A 262 4.95 -2.56 13.63
CA GLN A 262 3.63 -2.83 13.08
C GLN A 262 3.06 -1.61 12.33
N LYS A 263 2.61 -1.83 11.09
CA LYS A 263 1.85 -0.86 10.30
C LYS A 263 0.34 -0.97 10.61
N PRO A 264 -0.42 0.13 10.52
CA PRO A 264 -1.85 0.14 10.81
C PRO A 264 -2.67 -0.55 9.72
N GLU A 265 -3.70 -1.30 10.09
CA GLU A 265 -4.59 -2.00 9.15
C GLU A 265 -5.22 -1.05 8.13
N ALA A 266 -5.51 0.19 8.53
CA ALA A 266 -6.10 1.20 7.63
C ALA A 266 -5.17 1.57 6.46
N LEU A 267 -3.86 1.65 6.70
CA LEU A 267 -2.87 1.91 5.64
C LEU A 267 -2.87 0.76 4.63
N LEU A 268 -2.76 -0.47 5.11
CA LEU A 268 -2.75 -1.66 4.25
C LEU A 268 -4.10 -1.87 3.57
N LYS A 269 -5.22 -1.51 4.21
CA LYS A 269 -6.56 -1.54 3.60
C LYS A 269 -6.61 -0.63 2.39
N ARG A 270 -6.08 0.60 2.50
CA ARG A 270 -6.02 1.57 1.41
C ARG A 270 -5.18 1.03 0.24
N ILE A 271 -4.00 0.48 0.51
CA ILE A 271 -3.13 -0.14 -0.50
C ILE A 271 -3.82 -1.32 -1.20
N ILE A 272 -4.37 -2.26 -0.43
CA ILE A 272 -4.99 -3.48 -0.97
C ILE A 272 -6.25 -3.16 -1.78
N LEU A 273 -7.06 -2.19 -1.35
CA LEU A 273 -8.22 -1.75 -2.12
C LEU A 273 -7.82 -1.04 -3.42
N ALA A 274 -6.73 -0.26 -3.41
CA ALA A 274 -6.25 0.46 -4.58
C ALA A 274 -5.77 -0.47 -5.70
N SER A 275 -5.19 -1.63 -5.37
CA SER A 275 -4.44 -2.42 -6.35
C SER A 275 -4.72 -3.92 -6.34
N SER A 276 -5.86 -4.33 -5.78
CA SER A 276 -6.34 -5.72 -5.86
C SER A 276 -7.85 -5.82 -5.71
N ASN A 277 -8.42 -6.93 -6.16
CA ASN A 277 -9.83 -7.28 -6.06
C ASN A 277 -10.04 -8.53 -5.17
N PRO A 278 -11.26 -8.78 -4.66
CA PRO A 278 -11.55 -10.04 -3.97
C PRO A 278 -11.16 -11.26 -4.82
N GLY A 279 -10.51 -12.25 -4.20
CA GLY A 279 -9.98 -13.43 -4.89
C GLY A 279 -8.52 -13.31 -5.35
N ASP A 280 -8.00 -12.10 -5.54
CA ASP A 280 -6.60 -11.86 -5.92
C ASP A 280 -5.62 -12.36 -4.84
N ILE A 281 -4.37 -12.56 -5.24
CA ILE A 281 -3.26 -12.96 -4.36
C ILE A 281 -2.45 -11.72 -3.97
N VAL A 282 -2.38 -11.45 -2.67
CA VAL A 282 -1.56 -10.40 -2.05
C VAL A 282 -0.35 -11.04 -1.36
N ALA A 283 0.85 -10.54 -1.56
CA ALA A 283 2.03 -11.06 -0.88
C ALA A 283 2.79 -10.00 -0.09
N ASP A 284 3.37 -10.43 1.02
CA ASP A 284 4.28 -9.64 1.84
C ASP A 284 5.48 -10.49 2.27
N PHE A 285 6.64 -10.21 1.69
CA PHE A 285 7.86 -10.96 1.95
C PHE A 285 8.69 -10.39 3.11
N PHE A 286 8.16 -9.39 3.81
CA PHE A 286 8.67 -8.80 5.05
C PHE A 286 7.52 -8.65 6.05
N CYS A 287 6.76 -9.73 6.26
CA CYS A 287 5.41 -9.62 6.82
C CYS A 287 5.37 -9.17 8.28
N GLY A 288 6.44 -9.34 9.05
CA GLY A 288 6.57 -8.87 10.43
C GLY A 288 5.39 -9.32 11.31
N SER A 289 4.60 -8.35 11.76
CA SER A 289 3.40 -8.57 12.57
C SER A 289 2.18 -9.13 11.81
N GLY A 290 2.27 -9.29 10.49
CA GLY A 290 1.25 -9.89 9.65
C GLY A 290 0.09 -8.96 9.26
N THR A 291 0.23 -7.64 9.38
CA THR A 291 -0.85 -6.69 9.07
C THR A 291 -1.36 -6.87 7.64
N THR A 292 -0.47 -6.95 6.65
CA THR A 292 -0.84 -7.10 5.23
C THR A 292 -1.70 -8.35 5.01
N LEU A 293 -1.31 -9.48 5.62
CA LEU A 293 -2.01 -10.76 5.48
C LEU A 293 -3.39 -10.73 6.16
N ALA A 294 -3.46 -10.16 7.37
CA ALA A 294 -4.72 -10.01 8.09
C ALA A 294 -5.71 -9.12 7.32
N VAL A 295 -5.25 -8.01 6.74
CA VAL A 295 -6.09 -7.13 5.93
C VAL A 295 -6.52 -7.81 4.63
N ALA A 296 -5.60 -8.50 3.93
CA ALA A 296 -5.93 -9.27 2.74
C ALA A 296 -7.01 -10.32 3.03
N GLU A 297 -6.89 -11.07 4.12
CA GLU A 297 -7.89 -12.04 4.58
C GLU A 297 -9.26 -11.39 4.80
N LYS A 298 -9.32 -10.30 5.59
CA LYS A 298 -10.57 -9.59 5.90
C LYS A 298 -11.24 -9.01 4.65
N LEU A 299 -10.45 -8.64 3.65
CA LEU A 299 -10.93 -8.12 2.38
C LEU A 299 -11.21 -9.23 1.36
N GLY A 300 -11.04 -10.51 1.69
CA GLY A 300 -11.35 -11.63 0.79
C GLY A 300 -10.29 -11.90 -0.29
N ARG A 301 -9.05 -11.46 -0.09
CA ARG A 301 -7.90 -11.74 -0.96
C ARG A 301 -7.10 -12.91 -0.40
N ARG A 302 -6.62 -13.82 -1.25
CA ARG A 302 -5.65 -14.85 -0.82
C ARG A 302 -4.33 -14.16 -0.46
N TRP A 303 -3.53 -14.76 0.41
CA TRP A 303 -2.30 -14.13 0.86
C TRP A 303 -1.11 -15.09 0.96
N ILE A 304 0.09 -14.54 0.79
CA ILE A 304 1.37 -15.21 1.01
C ILE A 304 2.23 -14.30 1.89
N GLY A 305 2.76 -14.84 2.99
CA GLY A 305 3.63 -14.11 3.90
C GLY A 305 4.96 -14.82 4.10
N SER A 306 6.05 -14.07 4.18
CA SER A 306 7.33 -14.60 4.69
C SER A 306 8.03 -13.60 5.58
N ASP A 307 8.76 -14.11 6.56
CA ASP A 307 9.66 -13.35 7.41
C ASP A 307 10.83 -14.26 7.83
N LEU A 308 12.01 -13.67 8.06
CA LEU A 308 13.17 -14.38 8.57
C LEU A 308 13.04 -14.66 10.08
N SER A 309 12.37 -13.76 10.81
CA SER A 309 12.20 -13.87 12.24
C SER A 309 11.13 -14.92 12.59
N LYS A 310 11.55 -15.94 13.34
CA LYS A 310 10.60 -16.92 13.91
C LYS A 310 9.56 -16.24 14.79
N PHE A 311 9.93 -15.15 15.47
CA PHE A 311 9.01 -14.39 16.29
C PHE A 311 7.92 -13.72 15.44
N ALA A 312 8.31 -13.03 14.35
CA ALA A 312 7.36 -12.45 13.39
C ALA A 312 6.37 -13.49 12.87
N ILE A 313 6.85 -14.68 12.49
CA ILE A 313 5.99 -15.78 12.04
C ILE A 313 5.00 -16.23 13.13
N GLN A 314 5.41 -16.35 14.39
CA GLN A 314 4.48 -16.73 15.47
C GLN A 314 3.45 -15.64 15.78
N VAL A 315 3.88 -14.36 15.78
CA VAL A 315 2.97 -13.22 15.97
C VAL A 315 1.92 -13.17 14.85
N THR A 316 2.38 -13.28 13.60
CA THR A 316 1.51 -13.34 12.41
C THR A 316 0.54 -14.51 12.48
N ARG A 317 1.02 -15.71 12.82
CA ARG A 317 0.18 -16.91 12.99
C ARG A 317 -0.92 -16.67 14.01
N LYS A 318 -0.55 -16.19 15.21
CA LYS A 318 -1.52 -15.93 16.28
C LYS A 318 -2.56 -14.90 15.83
N ARG A 319 -2.12 -13.79 15.22
CA ARG A 319 -3.00 -12.75 14.67
C ARG A 319 -4.05 -13.32 13.71
N LEU A 320 -3.64 -14.22 12.82
CA LEU A 320 -4.53 -14.86 11.84
C LEU A 320 -5.50 -15.86 12.50
N LEU A 321 -5.05 -16.66 13.46
CA LEU A 321 -5.94 -17.57 14.20
C LEU A 321 -7.00 -16.80 15.00
N ASP A 322 -6.61 -15.67 15.59
CA ASP A 322 -7.48 -14.82 16.41
C ASP A 322 -8.27 -13.78 15.57
N ILE A 323 -8.18 -13.82 14.22
CA ILE A 323 -8.70 -12.75 13.35
C ILE A 323 -10.21 -12.53 13.50
N HIS A 324 -10.97 -13.58 13.81
CA HIS A 324 -12.41 -13.54 14.00
C HIS A 324 -12.83 -12.65 15.19
N HIS A 325 -11.95 -12.47 16.18
CA HIS A 325 -12.18 -11.57 17.31
C HIS A 325 -11.77 -10.12 17.05
N SER A 326 -11.08 -9.85 15.94
CA SER A 326 -10.63 -8.52 15.56
C SER A 326 -11.76 -7.67 14.96
N LYS A 327 -11.52 -6.36 14.80
CA LYS A 327 -12.46 -5.45 14.15
C LYS A 327 -12.69 -5.79 12.69
N ASP A 328 -13.92 -5.59 12.24
CA ASP A 328 -14.25 -5.58 10.82
C ASP A 328 -13.75 -4.29 10.15
N LEU A 329 -13.22 -4.43 8.93
CA LEU A 329 -12.66 -3.31 8.17
C LEU A 329 -13.72 -2.46 7.47
N GLN A 330 -14.91 -3.01 7.22
CA GLN A 330 -16.01 -2.37 6.53
C GLN A 330 -17.01 -1.76 7.52
N ASN A 331 -17.15 -2.34 8.71
CA ASN A 331 -18.00 -1.85 9.79
C ASN A 331 -17.25 -1.81 11.14
N LYS A 332 -16.87 -0.61 11.57
CA LYS A 332 -16.06 -0.40 12.78
C LYS A 332 -16.78 -0.79 14.08
N ASP A 333 -18.10 -0.92 14.05
CA ASP A 333 -18.93 -1.26 15.22
C ASP A 333 -19.09 -2.78 15.40
N ARG A 334 -18.52 -3.58 14.51
CA ARG A 334 -18.62 -5.04 14.54
C ARG A 334 -17.25 -5.71 14.55
N LYS A 335 -17.23 -6.94 15.05
CA LYS A 335 -16.11 -7.85 14.86
C LYS A 335 -16.16 -8.44 13.45
N TYR A 336 -15.01 -8.86 12.95
CA TYR A 336 -14.90 -9.56 11.67
C TYR A 336 -15.69 -10.89 11.67
N ASP A 337 -15.71 -11.58 12.83
CA ASP A 337 -16.58 -12.72 13.14
C ASP A 337 -16.49 -13.92 12.17
N LYS A 338 -15.40 -13.99 11.39
CA LYS A 338 -15.09 -15.11 10.51
C LYS A 338 -13.69 -15.64 10.83
N PRO A 339 -13.50 -16.95 10.97
CA PRO A 339 -12.17 -17.51 11.11
C PRO A 339 -11.35 -17.21 9.85
N ALA A 340 -10.02 -17.17 9.99
CA ALA A 340 -9.15 -17.18 8.83
C ALA A 340 -9.42 -18.45 8.00
N ARG A 341 -9.33 -18.32 6.68
CA ARG A 341 -9.27 -19.49 5.79
C ARG A 341 -8.11 -20.40 6.20
N PRO A 342 -8.21 -21.72 5.98
CA PRO A 342 -7.12 -22.65 6.26
C PRO A 342 -5.82 -22.19 5.61
N PHE A 343 -4.73 -22.18 6.40
CA PHE A 343 -3.41 -21.79 5.94
C PHE A 343 -2.37 -22.73 6.53
N GLU A 344 -1.22 -22.80 5.87
CA GLU A 344 -0.11 -23.66 6.24
C GLU A 344 1.13 -22.83 6.59
N LEU A 345 1.96 -23.38 7.48
CA LEU A 345 3.25 -22.80 7.82
C LEU A 345 4.36 -23.66 7.23
N TRP A 346 5.18 -23.02 6.42
CA TRP A 346 6.27 -23.66 5.70
C TRP A 346 7.59 -23.13 6.23
N ASN A 347 8.48 -24.03 6.63
CA ASN A 347 9.87 -23.70 6.97
C ASN A 347 10.78 -24.14 5.82
N ILE A 348 11.86 -23.39 5.56
CA ILE A 348 12.83 -23.69 4.49
C ILE A 348 13.37 -25.11 4.63
N GLY A 349 13.61 -25.60 5.85
CA GLY A 349 14.02 -26.99 6.09
C GLY A 349 13.01 -28.06 5.64
N ASN A 350 11.70 -27.77 5.66
CA ASN A 350 10.69 -28.70 5.15
C ASN A 350 10.53 -28.60 3.63
N TYR A 351 10.68 -27.38 3.09
CA TYR A 351 10.60 -27.09 1.66
C TYR A 351 11.71 -27.82 0.88
N GLU A 352 12.94 -27.69 1.36
CA GLU A 352 14.13 -28.24 0.73
C GLU A 352 14.13 -29.76 0.83
N THR A 353 13.75 -30.33 1.97
CA THR A 353 13.80 -31.79 2.12
C THR A 353 12.84 -32.50 1.16
N VAL A 354 11.62 -32.01 0.97
CA VAL A 354 10.64 -32.66 0.07
C VAL A 354 10.96 -32.40 -1.40
N TYR A 355 11.28 -31.16 -1.78
CA TYR A 355 11.62 -30.82 -3.17
C TYR A 355 12.96 -31.43 -3.62
N TRP A 356 13.98 -31.46 -2.73
CA TRP A 356 15.30 -32.02 -3.04
C TRP A 356 15.39 -33.52 -2.77
N GLN A 357 14.49 -34.13 -1.98
CA GLN A 357 14.40 -35.60 -1.90
C GLN A 357 14.16 -36.20 -3.29
N GLU A 358 13.35 -35.54 -4.12
CA GLU A 358 13.05 -35.98 -5.48
C GLU A 358 14.06 -35.48 -6.53
N ARG A 359 15.00 -34.58 -6.14
CA ARG A 359 15.95 -33.91 -7.04
C ARG A 359 17.34 -33.72 -6.39
N GLN A 360 17.88 -34.76 -5.78
CA GLN A 360 19.14 -34.68 -5.02
C GLN A 360 20.33 -34.20 -5.86
N ASP A 361 20.38 -34.55 -7.15
CA ASP A 361 21.48 -34.17 -8.04
C ASP A 361 21.49 -32.66 -8.36
N GLU A 362 20.31 -32.03 -8.42
CA GLU A 362 20.16 -30.58 -8.65
C GLU A 362 20.44 -29.76 -7.38
N TYR A 363 20.29 -30.37 -6.20
CA TYR A 363 20.51 -29.71 -4.90
C TYR A 363 21.97 -29.29 -4.72
N LEU A 364 22.91 -30.17 -5.08
CA LEU A 364 24.34 -29.89 -5.00
C LEU A 364 24.75 -28.71 -5.89
N THR A 365 24.12 -28.55 -7.05
CA THR A 365 24.33 -27.39 -7.95
C THR A 365 23.62 -26.13 -7.47
N PHE A 366 22.57 -26.23 -6.64
CA PHE A 366 21.89 -25.08 -6.04
C PHE A 366 22.61 -24.52 -4.80
N MET A 367 23.32 -25.38 -4.06
CA MET A 367 24.02 -25.02 -2.82
C MET A 367 25.45 -24.48 -3.05
N LEU A 368 26.02 -24.73 -4.22
CA LEU A 368 27.34 -24.24 -4.68
C LEU A 368 27.16 -23.04 -5.61
#